data_AF-A0A917PPW5-F1
#
_entry.id   AF-A0A917PPW5-F1
#
_cell.length_a   1.000
_cell.length_b   1.000
_cell.length_c   1.000
_cell.angle_alpha   90.00
_cell.angle_beta   90.00
_cell.angle_gamma   90.00
#
_symmetry.space_group_name_H-M   'P 1'
#
loop_
_entity.id
_entity.type
_entity.pdbx_description
1 polymer ?
#
loop_
_entity_poly.entity_id
_entity_poly.type
_entity_poly.pdbx_seq_one_letter_code
_entity_poly.pdbx_strand_id
1 'polypeptide(L)'
;MSGGETEKIARLAELVSNDIFSFFRWKREGPANLNFVCVKPETHAPLKKSEHTHPTDVVFKYADPYLNKAVYLHTDLKSYAVGSITMDSIKKALKSLGKTIDCARSSGEWQTRYLLAKREKYEVRGMLFVFNHDDEYDKDFYDHFKDYKGENLHIKDGQQVHIVEPSLINFLNTLQVDVNALRAKGTFPKDNYTFYYPDLVLHKASGEYWERAATAELIASPYMIIHHKEVISYCEKAKSLAETYSEGYLIYYRRDGSSEIEFRYLFDALSRFQILNANKDLKIRIRVANRYHHPSILSNFNAAINSYVTEWGEDENRKRKLQAIELEIVNHAIPNYKPEAIGWERG
;
A
#
# COMPACT_ATOMS: atom_id res chain seq x y z
N MET A 1 29.24 9.10 -11.66
CA MET A 1 28.43 7.89 -11.86
C MET A 1 28.30 7.66 -13.34
N SER A 2 28.74 6.51 -13.83
CA SER A 2 28.63 6.14 -15.26
C SER A 2 27.18 5.79 -15.59
N GLY A 3 26.74 5.95 -16.84
CA GLY A 3 25.34 5.73 -17.22
C GLY A 3 24.78 4.35 -16.85
N GLY A 4 25.62 3.31 -16.86
CA GLY A 4 25.21 1.95 -16.49
C GLY A 4 25.01 1.72 -14.99
N GLU A 5 25.60 2.53 -14.11
CA GLU A 5 25.38 2.47 -12.66
C GLU A 5 24.01 3.08 -12.31
N THR A 6 23.66 4.19 -12.95
CA THR A 6 22.37 4.86 -12.78
C THR A 6 21.20 4.01 -13.28
N GLU A 7 21.37 3.28 -14.39
CA GLU A 7 20.36 2.36 -14.93
C GLU A 7 20.08 1.19 -13.99
N LYS A 8 21.12 0.58 -13.40
CA LYS A 8 20.96 -0.49 -12.39
C LYS A 8 20.23 0.00 -11.14
N ILE A 9 20.56 1.21 -10.68
CA ILE A 9 19.91 1.81 -9.51
C ILE A 9 18.42 2.09 -9.79
N ALA A 10 18.07 2.53 -11.00
CA ALA A 10 16.67 2.72 -11.39
C ALA A 10 15.88 1.40 -11.45
N ARG A 11 16.50 0.33 -11.97
CA ARG A 11 15.89 -1.01 -12.06
C ARG A 11 15.51 -1.59 -10.68
N LEU A 12 16.21 -1.22 -9.61
CA LEU A 12 15.87 -1.62 -8.23
C LEU A 12 14.44 -1.21 -7.86
N ALA A 13 14.08 0.05 -8.09
CA ALA A 13 12.75 0.56 -7.71
C ALA A 13 11.64 -0.13 -8.54
N GLU A 14 11.92 -0.50 -9.79
CA GLU A 14 10.98 -1.25 -10.62
C GLU A 14 10.74 -2.66 -10.06
N LEU A 15 11.80 -3.40 -9.70
CA LEU A 15 11.68 -4.74 -9.13
C LEU A 15 10.89 -4.72 -7.81
N VAL A 16 11.32 -3.86 -6.88
CA VAL A 16 10.69 -3.73 -5.55
C VAL A 16 9.21 -3.35 -5.66
N SER A 17 8.88 -2.36 -6.51
CA SER A 17 7.48 -1.94 -6.67
C SER A 17 6.61 -3.03 -7.30
N ASN A 18 7.12 -3.79 -8.26
CA ASN A 18 6.36 -4.89 -8.87
C ASN A 18 6.08 -6.02 -7.88
N ASP A 19 7.10 -6.42 -7.12
CA ASP A 19 6.97 -7.49 -6.15
C ASP A 19 5.94 -7.09 -5.08
N ILE A 20 6.08 -5.89 -4.52
CA ILE A 20 5.18 -5.37 -3.47
C ILE A 20 3.74 -5.25 -3.97
N PHE A 21 3.50 -4.59 -5.11
CA PHE A 21 2.15 -4.21 -5.52
C PHE A 21 1.29 -5.35 -6.05
N SER A 22 1.91 -6.47 -6.44
CA SER A 22 1.21 -7.67 -6.89
C SER A 22 0.20 -8.22 -5.86
N PHE A 23 0.59 -8.20 -4.56
CA PHE A 23 -0.28 -8.65 -3.47
C PHE A 23 -1.50 -7.75 -3.28
N PHE A 24 -1.38 -6.46 -3.59
CA PHE A 24 -2.45 -5.48 -3.40
C PHE A 24 -3.48 -5.49 -4.54
N ARG A 25 -3.40 -6.47 -5.45
CA ARG A 25 -4.19 -6.61 -6.68
C ARG A 25 -4.04 -5.41 -7.64
N TRP A 26 -2.89 -4.73 -7.59
CA TRP A 26 -2.57 -3.69 -8.55
C TRP A 26 -2.00 -4.33 -9.82
N LYS A 27 -2.37 -3.79 -10.97
CA LYS A 27 -1.89 -4.25 -12.27
C LYS A 27 -1.01 -3.17 -12.89
N ARG A 28 0.09 -3.57 -13.53
CA ARG A 28 0.81 -2.65 -14.42
C ARG A 28 0.01 -2.50 -15.71
N GLU A 29 -0.14 -1.26 -16.18
CA GLU A 29 -0.84 -0.97 -17.42
C GLU A 29 0.09 -0.30 -18.43
N GLY A 30 0.00 -0.73 -19.70
CA GLY A 30 0.67 -0.08 -20.82
C GLY A 30 2.21 -0.16 -20.78
N PRO A 31 2.89 0.62 -21.63
CA PRO A 31 4.35 0.64 -21.72
C PRO A 31 4.98 1.33 -20.51
N ALA A 32 6.06 0.73 -20.00
CA ALA A 32 6.94 1.33 -18.99
C ALA A 32 8.06 2.14 -19.64
N ASN A 33 8.65 3.07 -18.89
CA ASN A 33 9.82 3.88 -19.28
C ASN A 33 9.65 4.60 -20.64
N LEU A 34 8.43 5.10 -20.91
CA LEU A 34 8.09 5.73 -22.18
C LEU A 34 7.51 7.14 -21.97
N ASN A 35 8.29 8.14 -22.34
CA ASN A 35 7.89 9.54 -22.26
C ASN A 35 6.69 9.84 -23.18
N PHE A 36 5.89 10.84 -22.82
CA PHE A 36 4.82 11.35 -23.68
C PHE A 36 4.90 12.87 -23.84
N VAL A 37 4.35 13.39 -24.94
CA VAL A 37 4.43 14.82 -25.27
C VAL A 37 3.63 15.65 -24.26
N CYS A 38 4.22 16.75 -23.79
CA CYS A 38 3.52 17.70 -22.95
C CYS A 38 2.48 18.48 -23.77
N VAL A 39 1.21 18.38 -23.38
CA VAL A 39 0.08 19.09 -24.03
C VAL A 39 -0.14 20.52 -23.51
N LYS A 40 0.64 20.96 -22.52
CA LYS A 40 0.58 22.32 -21.91
C LYS A 40 1.98 22.95 -21.78
N PRO A 41 2.78 23.01 -22.87
CA PRO A 41 4.16 23.46 -22.82
C PRO A 41 4.31 24.89 -22.26
N GLU A 42 3.34 25.77 -22.49
CA GLU A 42 3.31 27.15 -22.01
C GLU A 42 3.38 27.28 -20.48
N THR A 43 2.86 26.31 -19.73
CA THR A 43 2.93 26.30 -18.26
C THR A 43 3.89 25.26 -17.68
N HIS A 44 4.24 24.23 -18.46
CA HIS A 44 5.03 23.10 -17.95
C HIS A 44 6.49 23.14 -18.40
N ALA A 45 6.74 23.58 -19.63
CA ALA A 45 8.07 23.59 -20.21
C ALA A 45 8.99 24.59 -19.48
N PRO A 46 10.29 24.27 -19.35
CA PRO A 46 11.28 25.27 -18.97
C PRO A 46 11.28 26.43 -19.98
N LEU A 47 11.49 27.67 -19.51
CA LEU A 47 11.44 28.93 -20.28
C LEU A 47 12.25 28.96 -21.60
N LYS A 48 13.14 28.00 -21.84
CA LYS A 48 14.04 27.92 -23.01
C LYS A 48 13.84 26.67 -23.87
N LYS A 49 12.77 25.87 -23.67
CA LYS A 49 12.51 24.65 -24.44
C LYS A 49 11.14 24.73 -25.13
N SER A 50 11.15 24.68 -26.45
CA SER A 50 9.94 24.57 -27.28
C SER A 50 9.31 23.17 -27.20
N GLU A 51 10.14 22.13 -27.07
CA GLU A 51 9.71 20.74 -26.94
C GLU A 51 9.92 20.26 -25.50
N HIS A 52 8.84 19.73 -24.92
CA HIS A 52 8.84 19.20 -23.56
C HIS A 52 8.04 17.90 -23.54
N THR A 53 8.59 16.89 -22.86
CA THR A 53 7.94 15.61 -22.61
C THR A 53 7.86 15.35 -21.12
N HIS A 54 6.88 14.57 -20.71
CA HIS A 54 6.76 14.07 -19.35
C HIS A 54 7.26 12.63 -19.26
N PRO A 55 8.07 12.28 -18.24
CA PRO A 55 8.50 10.91 -18.03
C PRO A 55 7.35 10.03 -17.54
N THR A 56 7.43 8.73 -17.85
CA THR A 56 6.55 7.70 -17.29
C THR A 56 7.38 6.46 -17.00
N ASP A 57 7.62 6.18 -15.73
CA ASP A 57 8.37 4.98 -15.33
C ASP A 57 7.42 3.77 -15.36
N VAL A 58 6.30 3.86 -14.63
CA VAL A 58 5.26 2.83 -14.63
C VAL A 58 3.88 3.43 -14.34
N VAL A 59 2.82 2.80 -14.85
CA VAL A 59 1.44 3.10 -14.47
C VAL A 59 0.85 1.87 -13.80
N PHE A 60 0.41 2.02 -12.55
CA PHE A 60 -0.37 0.99 -11.86
C PHE A 60 -1.86 1.28 -11.96
N LYS A 61 -2.68 0.24 -12.00
CA LYS A 61 -4.13 0.30 -12.09
C LYS A 61 -4.76 -0.57 -11.01
N TYR A 62 -5.78 -0.03 -10.35
CA TYR A 62 -6.70 -0.78 -9.49
C TYR A 62 -8.12 -0.20 -9.57
N ALA A 63 -9.12 -0.97 -9.16
CA ALA A 63 -10.49 -0.48 -9.01
C ALA A 63 -10.69 0.08 -7.59
N ASP A 64 -11.11 1.34 -7.47
CA ASP A 64 -11.44 1.95 -6.19
C ASP A 64 -12.88 1.60 -5.79
N PRO A 65 -13.07 0.90 -4.66
CA PRO A 65 -14.39 0.42 -4.25
C PRO A 65 -15.32 1.55 -3.84
N TYR A 66 -14.84 2.67 -3.29
CA TYR A 66 -15.70 3.78 -2.88
C TYR A 66 -16.02 4.75 -4.01
N LEU A 67 -15.10 4.94 -4.96
CA LEU A 67 -15.31 5.83 -6.10
C LEU A 67 -16.04 5.16 -7.26
N ASN A 68 -16.05 3.82 -7.31
CA ASN A 68 -16.55 3.05 -8.45
C ASN A 68 -15.90 3.50 -9.77
N LYS A 69 -14.56 3.66 -9.71
CA LYS A 69 -13.69 4.07 -10.83
C LYS A 69 -12.43 3.24 -10.83
N ALA A 70 -11.82 3.07 -11.99
CA ALA A 70 -10.43 2.67 -12.09
C ALA A 70 -9.52 3.84 -11.70
N VAL A 71 -8.58 3.62 -10.79
CA VAL A 71 -7.50 4.56 -10.49
C VAL A 71 -6.27 4.15 -11.28
N TYR A 72 -5.76 5.08 -12.07
CA TYR A 72 -4.49 4.96 -12.78
C TYR A 72 -3.44 5.80 -12.02
N LEU A 73 -2.54 5.11 -11.33
CA LEU A 73 -1.40 5.70 -10.64
C LEU A 73 -0.23 5.88 -11.61
N HIS A 74 -0.11 7.08 -12.15
CA HIS A 74 1.11 7.49 -12.85
C HIS A 74 2.24 7.60 -11.82
N THR A 75 3.23 6.73 -11.94
CA THR A 75 4.24 6.53 -10.90
C THR A 75 5.60 7.02 -11.35
N ASP A 76 6.21 7.86 -10.52
CA ASP A 76 7.61 8.28 -10.61
C ASP A 76 8.43 7.44 -9.61
N LEU A 77 9.29 6.58 -10.13
CA LEU A 77 10.13 5.68 -9.35
C LEU A 77 11.47 6.36 -9.06
N LYS A 78 11.78 6.53 -7.78
CA LYS A 78 13.05 7.06 -7.30
C LYS A 78 13.76 6.03 -6.45
N SER A 79 15.02 5.79 -6.78
CA SER A 79 15.95 4.99 -5.99
C SER A 79 17.07 5.91 -5.52
N TYR A 80 17.12 6.19 -4.23
CA TYR A 80 18.06 7.14 -3.63
C TYR A 80 18.91 6.48 -2.54
N ALA A 81 20.18 6.87 -2.48
CA ALA A 81 20.99 6.68 -1.30
C ALA A 81 20.47 7.60 -0.18
N VAL A 82 20.71 7.26 1.08
CA VAL A 82 20.24 7.99 2.26
C VAL A 82 20.57 9.48 2.18
N GLY A 83 21.80 9.83 1.76
CA GLY A 83 22.25 11.22 1.61
C GLY A 83 21.62 12.00 0.44
N SER A 84 20.94 11.30 -0.47
CA SER A 84 20.27 11.90 -1.65
C SER A 84 18.75 12.10 -1.43
N ILE A 85 18.21 11.56 -0.34
CA ILE A 85 16.84 11.83 0.10
C ILE A 85 16.85 13.18 0.81
N THR A 86 16.53 14.24 0.06
CA THR A 86 16.54 15.63 0.54
C THR A 86 15.23 16.31 0.19
N MET A 87 14.88 17.37 0.92
CA MET A 87 13.69 18.16 0.61
C MET A 87 13.69 18.66 -0.84
N ASP A 88 14.85 19.08 -1.36
CA ASP A 88 14.96 19.59 -2.74
C ASP A 88 14.77 18.50 -3.79
N SER A 89 15.31 17.29 -3.60
CA SER A 89 15.11 16.18 -4.54
C SER A 89 13.65 15.73 -4.55
N ILE A 90 13.02 15.60 -3.38
CA ILE A 90 11.61 15.23 -3.25
C ILE A 90 10.70 16.30 -3.87
N LYS A 91 10.93 17.59 -3.59
CA LYS A 91 10.16 18.69 -4.19
C LYS A 91 10.25 18.71 -5.72
N LYS A 92 11.45 18.50 -6.27
CA LYS A 92 11.63 18.44 -7.73
C LYS A 92 10.84 17.30 -8.35
N ALA A 93 10.86 16.13 -7.72
CA ALA A 93 10.08 14.98 -8.16
C ALA A 93 8.57 15.26 -8.09
N LEU A 94 8.06 15.78 -6.97
CA LEU A 94 6.64 16.14 -6.80
C LEU A 94 6.17 17.21 -7.80
N LYS A 95 6.98 18.26 -8.04
CA LYS A 95 6.68 19.29 -9.05
C LYS A 95 6.61 18.71 -10.46
N SER A 96 7.54 17.81 -10.80
CA SER A 96 7.54 17.11 -12.09
C SER A 96 6.28 16.26 -12.20
N LEU A 97 5.99 15.45 -11.19
CA LEU A 97 4.84 14.56 -11.15
C LEU A 97 3.51 15.31 -11.26
N GLY A 98 3.35 16.43 -10.55
CA GLY A 98 2.15 17.29 -10.63
C GLY A 98 1.88 17.77 -12.06
N LYS A 99 2.92 18.28 -12.76
CA LYS A 99 2.81 18.66 -14.18
C LYS A 99 2.48 17.46 -15.07
N THR A 100 3.12 16.31 -14.83
CA THR A 100 2.88 15.07 -15.58
C THR A 100 1.42 14.65 -15.51
N ILE A 101 0.85 14.55 -14.31
CA ILE A 101 -0.55 14.10 -14.15
C ILE A 101 -1.57 15.13 -14.66
N ASP A 102 -1.22 16.41 -14.70
CA ASP A 102 -2.05 17.44 -15.33
C ASP A 102 -2.13 17.24 -16.87
N CYS A 103 -1.01 16.90 -17.50
CA CYS A 103 -1.02 16.53 -18.92
C CYS A 103 -1.66 15.16 -19.17
N ALA A 104 -1.41 14.15 -18.33
CA ALA A 104 -1.92 12.78 -18.53
C ALA A 104 -3.46 12.72 -18.64
N ARG A 105 -4.17 13.59 -17.90
CA ARG A 105 -5.64 13.67 -17.94
C ARG A 105 -6.20 14.07 -19.32
N SER A 106 -5.44 14.81 -20.12
CA SER A 106 -5.88 15.39 -21.39
C SER A 106 -5.06 14.95 -22.61
N SER A 107 -3.96 14.24 -22.40
CA SER A 107 -3.10 13.75 -23.49
C SER A 107 -3.72 12.54 -24.19
N GLY A 108 -4.05 12.69 -25.47
CA GLY A 108 -4.52 11.58 -26.31
C GLY A 108 -3.49 10.46 -26.47
N GLU A 109 -2.20 10.81 -26.49
CA GLU A 109 -1.07 9.84 -26.51
C GLU A 109 -1.06 9.00 -25.23
N TRP A 110 -1.15 9.64 -24.06
CA TRP A 110 -1.21 8.95 -22.78
C TRP A 110 -2.45 8.04 -22.70
N GLN A 111 -3.62 8.58 -23.03
CA GLN A 111 -4.87 7.83 -23.01
C GLN A 111 -4.84 6.60 -23.93
N THR A 112 -4.26 6.72 -25.13
CA THR A 112 -4.13 5.59 -26.08
C THR A 112 -3.25 4.47 -25.52
N ARG A 113 -2.22 4.80 -24.74
CA ARG A 113 -1.28 3.83 -24.17
C ARG A 113 -1.82 3.10 -22.95
N TYR A 114 -2.61 3.77 -22.11
CA TYR A 114 -2.96 3.29 -20.78
C TYR A 114 -4.47 3.05 -20.57
N LEU A 115 -5.38 3.71 -21.30
CA LEU A 115 -6.82 3.48 -21.14
C LEU A 115 -7.30 2.37 -22.08
N LEU A 116 -6.97 1.11 -21.74
CA LEU A 116 -7.25 -0.04 -22.59
C LEU A 116 -8.73 -0.45 -22.61
N ALA A 117 -9.47 -0.14 -21.54
CA ALA A 117 -10.89 -0.47 -21.42
C ALA A 117 -11.79 0.64 -21.99
N LYS A 118 -12.63 0.30 -22.98
CA LYS A 118 -13.57 1.26 -23.58
C LYS A 118 -14.65 1.66 -22.56
N ARG A 119 -14.90 2.96 -22.42
CA ARG A 119 -15.93 3.58 -21.56
C ARG A 119 -15.77 3.31 -20.05
N GLU A 120 -14.59 2.87 -19.61
CA GLU A 120 -14.28 2.77 -18.19
C GLU A 120 -14.32 4.15 -17.53
N LYS A 121 -14.96 4.26 -16.36
CA LYS A 121 -14.84 5.48 -15.55
C LYS A 121 -13.51 5.41 -14.81
N TYR A 122 -12.68 6.44 -14.98
CA TYR A 122 -11.34 6.42 -14.42
C TYR A 122 -10.93 7.76 -13.79
N GLU A 123 -9.85 7.71 -13.04
CA GLU A 123 -9.15 8.87 -12.50
C GLU A 123 -7.63 8.65 -12.63
N VAL A 124 -6.89 9.69 -13.01
CA VAL A 124 -5.43 9.66 -13.04
C VAL A 124 -4.90 10.37 -11.80
N ARG A 125 -4.08 9.67 -11.02
CA ARG A 125 -3.41 10.17 -9.82
C ARG A 125 -1.90 9.97 -9.95
N GLY A 126 -1.13 10.74 -9.20
CA GLY A 126 0.32 10.60 -9.14
C GLY A 126 0.75 9.70 -7.98
N MET A 127 1.83 8.95 -8.15
CA MET A 127 2.53 8.30 -7.06
C MET A 127 4.03 8.57 -7.16
N LEU A 128 4.62 9.16 -6.11
CA LEU A 128 6.07 9.22 -5.96
C LEU A 128 6.49 8.03 -5.10
N PHE A 129 7.26 7.11 -5.67
CA PHE A 129 7.82 5.96 -4.96
C PHE A 129 9.29 6.23 -4.66
N VAL A 130 9.67 6.29 -3.39
CA VAL A 130 11.02 6.65 -2.94
C VAL A 130 11.65 5.46 -2.23
N PHE A 131 12.40 4.66 -2.98
CA PHE A 131 13.17 3.52 -2.47
C PHE A 131 14.54 3.97 -1.97
N ASN A 132 14.90 3.54 -0.76
CA ASN A 132 16.23 3.73 -0.20
C ASN A 132 17.09 2.48 -0.45
N HIS A 133 18.01 2.55 -1.42
CA HIS A 133 18.73 1.35 -1.89
C HIS A 133 19.94 0.96 -1.06
N ASP A 134 20.43 1.83 -0.18
CA ASP A 134 21.53 1.52 0.75
C ASP A 134 21.04 0.97 2.10
N ASP A 135 19.74 1.00 2.37
CA ASP A 135 19.12 0.53 3.63
C ASP A 135 19.64 1.27 4.88
N GLU A 136 20.02 2.54 4.73
CA GLU A 136 20.54 3.36 5.81
C GLU A 136 19.56 4.46 6.25
N TYR A 137 18.38 4.56 5.64
CA TYR A 137 17.39 5.58 5.99
C TYR A 137 16.60 5.21 7.25
N ASP A 138 16.86 5.92 8.34
CA ASP A 138 16.28 5.70 9.68
C ASP A 138 15.45 6.88 10.23
N LYS A 139 15.28 7.94 9.43
CA LYS A 139 14.59 9.18 9.81
C LYS A 139 13.10 9.12 9.47
N ASP A 140 12.32 10.00 10.10
CA ASP A 140 10.95 10.27 9.63
C ASP A 140 11.01 11.03 8.30
N PHE A 141 10.47 10.44 7.23
CA PHE A 141 10.44 11.04 5.91
C PHE A 141 9.75 12.41 5.89
N TYR A 142 8.72 12.60 6.71
CA TYR A 142 7.96 13.83 6.76
C TYR A 142 8.69 14.98 7.45
N ASP A 143 9.81 14.71 8.14
CA ASP A 143 10.69 15.74 8.70
C ASP A 143 11.27 16.65 7.62
N HIS A 144 11.46 16.12 6.39
CA HIS A 144 11.87 16.93 5.24
C HIS A 144 10.84 18.00 4.84
N PHE A 145 9.60 17.93 5.34
CA PHE A 145 8.53 18.87 5.04
C PHE A 145 8.19 19.80 6.20
N LYS A 146 8.80 19.66 7.39
CA LYS A 146 8.47 20.47 8.58
C LYS A 146 8.54 21.99 8.33
N ASP A 147 9.55 22.44 7.58
CA ASP A 147 9.76 23.86 7.25
C ASP A 147 9.17 24.27 5.89
N TYR A 148 8.37 23.42 5.26
CA TYR A 148 7.85 23.68 3.93
C TYR A 148 6.74 24.75 3.97
N LYS A 149 7.03 25.92 3.38
CA LYS A 149 6.14 27.09 3.36
C LYS A 149 5.21 27.18 2.13
N GLY A 150 4.94 26.05 1.47
CA GLY A 150 3.90 25.99 0.42
C GLY A 150 4.27 26.60 -0.94
N GLU A 151 5.32 26.09 -1.59
CA GLU A 151 5.56 26.38 -3.01
C GLU A 151 4.60 25.62 -3.93
N ASN A 152 4.18 26.20 -5.06
CA ASN A 152 3.31 25.50 -6.00
C ASN A 152 3.96 24.19 -6.52
N LEU A 153 3.36 23.04 -6.18
CA LEU A 153 3.76 21.70 -6.66
C LEU A 153 3.17 21.36 -8.03
N HIS A 154 2.44 22.29 -8.66
CA HIS A 154 1.69 22.09 -9.90
C HIS A 154 0.62 20.99 -9.83
N ILE A 155 0.23 20.59 -8.62
CA ILE A 155 -0.93 19.71 -8.38
C ILE A 155 -2.18 20.59 -8.48
N LYS A 156 -3.00 20.35 -9.49
CA LYS A 156 -4.24 21.10 -9.77
C LYS A 156 -5.39 20.62 -8.88
N ASP A 157 -6.45 21.42 -8.84
CA ASP A 157 -7.67 21.07 -8.12
C ASP A 157 -8.22 19.71 -8.55
N GLY A 158 -8.58 18.89 -7.57
CA GLY A 158 -9.05 17.53 -7.78
C GLY A 158 -7.98 16.54 -8.24
N GLN A 159 -6.70 16.91 -8.30
CA GLN A 159 -5.60 15.95 -8.46
C GLN A 159 -5.11 15.46 -7.10
N GLN A 160 -4.64 14.22 -7.10
CA GLN A 160 -4.06 13.59 -5.92
C GLN A 160 -2.69 13.03 -6.27
N VAL A 161 -1.75 13.20 -5.34
CA VAL A 161 -0.42 12.61 -5.38
C VAL A 161 -0.23 11.83 -4.09
N HIS A 162 0.20 10.58 -4.23
CA HIS A 162 0.56 9.70 -3.13
C HIS A 162 2.07 9.63 -3.01
N ILE A 163 2.59 9.52 -1.79
CA ILE A 163 4.01 9.30 -1.53
C ILE A 163 4.15 7.93 -0.89
N VAL A 164 4.94 7.07 -1.51
CA VAL A 164 5.34 5.77 -0.98
C VAL A 164 6.81 5.86 -0.63
N GLU A 165 7.05 6.19 0.64
CA GLU A 165 8.37 6.48 1.22
C GLU A 165 9.02 5.21 1.83
N PRO A 166 10.32 5.24 2.20
CA PRO A 166 11.06 4.05 2.66
C PRO A 166 10.41 3.23 3.79
N SER A 167 9.88 3.86 4.83
CA SER A 167 9.16 3.22 5.94
C SER A 167 7.89 2.51 5.46
N LEU A 168 7.08 3.14 4.61
CA LEU A 168 5.93 2.53 3.98
C LEU A 168 6.35 1.37 3.07
N ILE A 169 7.40 1.51 2.27
CA ILE A 169 7.94 0.41 1.45
C ILE A 169 8.31 -0.78 2.33
N ASN A 170 9.02 -0.55 3.43
CA ASN A 170 9.42 -1.62 4.35
C ASN A 170 8.21 -2.28 5.03
N PHE A 171 7.18 -1.51 5.39
CA PHE A 171 5.91 -2.06 5.88
C PHE A 171 5.25 -2.98 4.84
N LEU A 172 5.13 -2.52 3.59
CA LEU A 172 4.49 -3.30 2.53
C LEU A 172 5.29 -4.56 2.18
N ASN A 173 6.61 -4.47 2.21
CA ASN A 173 7.49 -5.64 2.04
C ASN A 173 7.37 -6.63 3.21
N THR A 174 7.33 -6.14 4.45
CA THR A 174 7.09 -6.97 5.65
C THR A 174 5.77 -7.73 5.52
N LEU A 175 4.71 -7.03 5.07
CA LEU A 175 3.40 -7.62 4.82
C LEU A 175 3.50 -8.76 3.78
N GLN A 176 4.17 -8.52 2.66
CA GLN A 176 4.33 -9.53 1.60
C GLN A 176 5.08 -10.78 2.09
N VAL A 177 6.19 -10.60 2.82
CA VAL A 177 6.97 -11.70 3.39
C VAL A 177 6.12 -12.51 4.37
N ASP A 178 5.37 -11.82 5.22
CA ASP A 178 4.47 -12.46 6.19
C ASP A 178 3.36 -13.25 5.52
N VAL A 179 2.65 -12.67 4.54
CA VAL A 179 1.61 -13.36 3.77
C VAL A 179 2.17 -14.60 3.08
N ASN A 180 3.36 -14.52 2.49
CA ASN A 180 3.99 -15.67 1.85
C ASN A 180 4.32 -16.78 2.87
N ALA A 181 4.77 -16.41 4.07
CA ALA A 181 4.96 -17.37 5.16
C ALA A 181 3.62 -17.99 5.62
N LEU A 182 2.54 -17.20 5.73
CA LEU A 182 1.21 -17.69 6.10
C LEU A 182 0.64 -18.65 5.04
N ARG A 183 0.85 -18.35 3.75
CA ARG A 183 0.50 -19.24 2.63
C ARG A 183 1.28 -20.56 2.69
N ALA A 184 2.59 -20.49 2.92
CA ALA A 184 3.42 -21.69 3.08
C ALA A 184 3.00 -22.54 4.28
N LYS A 185 2.56 -21.91 5.37
CA LYS A 185 1.98 -22.58 6.56
C LYS A 185 0.56 -23.12 6.33
N GLY A 186 -0.07 -22.83 5.19
CA GLY A 186 -1.45 -23.24 4.90
C GLY A 186 -2.51 -22.48 5.72
N THR A 187 -2.19 -21.28 6.23
CA THR A 187 -3.09 -20.48 7.09
C THR A 187 -3.60 -19.20 6.41
N PHE A 188 -3.33 -19.04 5.12
CA PHE A 188 -3.85 -17.95 4.29
C PHE A 188 -3.97 -18.44 2.84
N PRO A 189 -5.08 -18.17 2.13
CA PRO A 189 -5.27 -18.66 0.77
C PRO A 189 -4.37 -17.94 -0.23
N LYS A 190 -4.14 -18.59 -1.38
CA LYS A 190 -3.38 -17.98 -2.47
C LYS A 190 -4.15 -16.80 -3.07
N ASP A 191 -5.39 -17.03 -3.49
CA ASP A 191 -6.17 -16.06 -4.29
C ASP A 191 -7.51 -15.67 -3.64
N ASN A 192 -8.04 -16.46 -2.71
CA ASN A 192 -9.37 -16.27 -2.13
C ASN A 192 -9.38 -15.30 -0.93
N TYR A 193 -8.98 -14.05 -1.15
CA TYR A 193 -8.96 -12.99 -0.14
C TYR A 193 -9.31 -11.62 -0.74
N THR A 194 -9.77 -10.70 0.09
CA THR A 194 -10.12 -9.34 -0.31
C THR A 194 -9.67 -8.32 0.72
N PHE A 195 -9.37 -7.11 0.24
CA PHE A 195 -9.19 -5.97 1.11
C PHE A 195 -10.57 -5.47 1.56
N TYR A 196 -10.77 -5.42 2.88
CA TYR A 196 -12.07 -5.15 3.46
C TYR A 196 -12.36 -3.65 3.50
N TYR A 197 -13.48 -3.28 2.90
CA TYR A 197 -14.00 -1.92 2.85
C TYR A 197 -15.41 -1.90 3.47
N PRO A 198 -15.57 -1.36 4.68
CA PRO A 198 -16.87 -1.24 5.32
C PRO A 198 -17.75 -0.23 4.58
N ASP A 199 -19.05 -0.47 4.56
CA ASP A 199 -19.98 0.54 4.06
C ASP A 199 -19.97 1.76 4.98
N LEU A 200 -19.70 2.93 4.40
CA LEU A 200 -19.79 4.22 5.08
C LEU A 200 -21.20 4.78 4.90
N VAL A 201 -21.61 5.68 5.80
CA VAL A 201 -22.97 6.28 5.79
C VAL A 201 -23.34 6.87 4.44
N LEU A 202 -22.39 7.56 3.78
CA LEU A 202 -22.61 8.23 2.48
C LEU A 202 -21.98 7.49 1.29
N HIS A 203 -21.11 6.51 1.54
CA HIS A 203 -20.33 5.84 0.50
C HIS A 203 -20.33 4.33 0.74
N LYS A 204 -21.03 3.59 -0.11
CA LYS A 204 -21.02 2.13 -0.09
C LYS A 204 -19.92 1.60 -0.98
N ALA A 205 -19.26 0.54 -0.53
CA ALA A 205 -18.23 -0.09 -1.33
C ALA A 205 -18.88 -0.83 -2.51
N SER A 206 -18.44 -0.50 -3.71
CA SER A 206 -18.87 -1.07 -4.99
C SER A 206 -17.91 -2.16 -5.47
N GLY A 207 -18.20 -2.74 -6.64
CA GLY A 207 -17.42 -3.84 -7.21
C GLY A 207 -17.72 -5.22 -6.61
N GLU A 208 -17.13 -6.25 -7.19
CA GLU A 208 -17.17 -7.61 -6.66
C GLU A 208 -16.38 -7.66 -5.34
N TYR A 209 -16.95 -8.28 -4.32
CA TYR A 209 -16.41 -8.22 -2.95
C TYR A 209 -15.06 -8.92 -2.79
N TRP A 210 -14.87 -10.10 -3.37
CA TRP A 210 -13.65 -10.92 -3.27
C TRP A 210 -12.49 -10.44 -4.15
N GLU A 211 -12.75 -9.52 -5.08
CA GLU A 211 -11.81 -8.98 -6.06
C GLU A 211 -11.35 -7.56 -5.72
N ARG A 212 -11.81 -6.99 -4.59
CA ARG A 212 -11.42 -5.62 -4.19
C ARG A 212 -9.92 -5.56 -3.94
N ALA A 213 -9.27 -4.63 -4.64
CA ALA A 213 -7.87 -4.26 -4.46
C ALA A 213 -7.69 -3.33 -3.26
N ALA A 214 -6.48 -3.25 -2.73
CA ALA A 214 -6.17 -2.20 -1.77
C ALA A 214 -6.07 -0.85 -2.52
N THR A 215 -6.53 0.24 -1.95
CA THR A 215 -6.31 1.59 -2.51
C THR A 215 -4.99 2.16 -2.01
N ALA A 216 -4.50 3.22 -2.66
CA ALA A 216 -3.30 3.92 -2.23
C ALA A 216 -3.42 4.48 -0.80
N GLU A 217 -4.64 4.83 -0.36
CA GLU A 217 -4.94 5.26 1.01
C GLU A 217 -4.96 4.07 1.98
N LEU A 218 -5.48 2.91 1.56
CA LEU A 218 -5.52 1.73 2.43
C LEU A 218 -4.12 1.21 2.74
N ILE A 219 -3.22 1.16 1.75
CA ILE A 219 -1.82 0.74 1.99
C ILE A 219 -1.09 1.68 2.96
N ALA A 220 -1.51 2.94 3.03
CA ALA A 220 -0.96 3.95 3.91
C ALA A 220 -1.72 4.10 5.24
N SER A 221 -2.74 3.28 5.49
CA SER A 221 -3.62 3.38 6.66
C SER A 221 -2.94 2.87 7.95
N PRO A 222 -3.39 3.31 9.14
CA PRO A 222 -2.85 2.82 10.42
C PRO A 222 -3.12 1.34 10.66
N TYR A 223 -4.11 0.78 9.97
CA TYR A 223 -4.35 -0.64 9.88
C TYR A 223 -5.00 -0.99 8.53
N MET A 224 -4.85 -2.23 8.11
CA MET A 224 -5.44 -2.80 6.90
C MET A 224 -6.14 -4.11 7.27
N ILE A 225 -7.42 -4.22 6.92
CA ILE A 225 -8.22 -5.43 7.18
C ILE A 225 -8.31 -6.24 5.88
N ILE A 226 -7.93 -7.50 5.96
CA ILE A 226 -8.05 -8.47 4.87
C ILE A 226 -9.04 -9.54 5.32
N HIS A 227 -10.08 -9.78 4.54
CA HIS A 227 -10.97 -10.91 4.73
C HIS A 227 -10.52 -12.05 3.81
N HIS A 228 -10.37 -13.26 4.34
CA HIS A 228 -9.94 -14.42 3.56
C HIS A 228 -10.88 -15.59 3.77
N LYS A 229 -11.11 -16.36 2.69
CA LYS A 229 -11.82 -17.64 2.77
C LYS A 229 -11.00 -18.71 3.46
N GLU A 230 -11.63 -19.86 3.65
CA GLU A 230 -10.99 -21.09 4.06
C GLU A 230 -9.83 -21.48 3.12
N VAL A 231 -8.84 -22.17 3.69
CA VAL A 231 -7.77 -22.84 2.93
C VAL A 231 -8.19 -24.28 2.73
N ILE A 232 -8.27 -24.69 1.47
CA ILE A 232 -8.57 -26.06 1.06
C ILE A 232 -7.29 -26.67 0.52
N SER A 233 -6.86 -27.79 1.11
CA SER A 233 -5.70 -28.54 0.63
C SER A 233 -5.94 -30.04 0.71
N TYR A 234 -5.13 -30.80 -0.03
CA TYR A 234 -5.25 -32.26 -0.03
C TYR A 234 -4.79 -32.84 1.31
N CYS A 235 -5.69 -33.55 1.98
CA CYS A 235 -5.39 -34.27 3.20
C CYS A 235 -4.97 -35.71 2.85
N GLU A 236 -3.71 -36.06 3.07
CA GLU A 236 -3.19 -37.40 2.77
C GLU A 236 -3.91 -38.50 3.54
N LYS A 237 -4.26 -38.23 4.81
CA LYS A 237 -4.99 -39.19 5.67
C LYS A 237 -6.39 -39.47 5.15
N ALA A 238 -7.10 -38.43 4.72
CA ALA A 238 -8.46 -38.53 4.20
C ALA A 238 -8.52 -38.81 2.69
N LYS A 239 -7.37 -38.82 2.00
CA LYS A 239 -7.21 -38.95 0.54
C LYS A 239 -8.18 -38.05 -0.26
N SER A 240 -8.43 -36.85 0.24
CA SER A 240 -9.42 -35.92 -0.31
C SER A 240 -9.04 -34.48 0.00
N LEU A 241 -9.63 -33.54 -0.75
CA LEU A 241 -9.56 -32.11 -0.42
C LEU A 241 -10.35 -31.87 0.87
N ALA A 242 -9.71 -31.21 1.83
CA ALA A 242 -10.32 -30.84 3.09
C ALA A 242 -9.98 -29.39 3.41
N GLU A 243 -10.87 -28.75 4.16
CA GLU A 243 -10.56 -27.50 4.85
C GLU A 243 -9.44 -27.77 5.85
N THR A 244 -8.34 -27.04 5.72
CA THR A 244 -7.19 -27.09 6.63
C THR A 244 -7.02 -25.81 7.44
N TYR A 245 -7.71 -24.74 7.05
CA TYR A 245 -7.80 -23.51 7.80
C TYR A 245 -9.12 -22.80 7.50
N SER A 246 -9.78 -22.27 8.52
CA SER A 246 -11.09 -21.64 8.38
C SER A 246 -11.04 -20.22 7.82
N GLU A 247 -12.17 -19.76 7.29
CA GLU A 247 -12.43 -18.36 6.92
C GLU A 247 -12.15 -17.41 8.11
N GLY A 248 -11.61 -16.22 7.83
CA GLY A 248 -11.24 -15.28 8.88
C GLY A 248 -10.70 -13.93 8.41
N TYR A 249 -10.34 -13.10 9.37
CA TYR A 249 -9.75 -11.78 9.15
C TYR A 249 -8.26 -11.76 9.53
N LEU A 250 -7.47 -11.15 8.67
CA LEU A 250 -6.07 -10.83 8.90
C LEU A 250 -5.92 -9.30 8.88
N ILE A 251 -5.48 -8.73 9.98
CA ILE A 251 -5.38 -7.28 10.16
C ILE A 251 -3.90 -6.93 10.30
N TYR A 252 -3.36 -6.18 9.35
CA TYR A 252 -2.02 -5.59 9.52
C TYR A 252 -2.15 -4.27 10.28
N TYR A 253 -1.53 -4.17 11.45
CA TYR A 253 -1.52 -3.00 12.31
C TYR A 253 -0.17 -2.29 12.21
N ARG A 254 -0.19 -0.99 11.91
CA ARG A 254 1.01 -0.20 11.62
C ARG A 254 1.37 0.80 12.71
N ARG A 255 0.53 1.02 13.73
CA ARG A 255 0.91 1.91 14.84
C ARG A 255 1.85 1.20 15.82
N ASP A 256 2.48 1.97 16.70
CA ASP A 256 3.47 1.45 17.65
C ASP A 256 2.82 0.70 18.83
N GLY A 257 1.53 0.93 19.10
CA GLY A 257 0.85 0.31 20.24
C GLY A 257 1.35 0.82 21.59
N SER A 258 1.80 2.07 21.65
CA SER A 258 2.29 2.75 22.86
C SER A 258 1.20 3.01 23.90
N SER A 259 -0.09 2.96 23.52
CA SER A 259 -1.22 3.21 24.41
C SER A 259 -2.37 2.22 24.16
N GLU A 260 -3.09 1.85 25.23
CA GLU A 260 -4.33 1.08 25.15
C GLU A 260 -5.43 1.76 24.32
N ILE A 261 -5.42 3.10 24.28
CA ILE A 261 -6.42 3.90 23.55
C ILE A 261 -6.39 3.58 22.06
N GLU A 262 -5.22 3.29 21.50
CA GLU A 262 -5.09 2.97 20.08
C GLU A 262 -5.79 1.65 19.72
N PHE A 263 -5.67 0.65 20.58
CA PHE A 263 -6.32 -0.65 20.40
C PHE A 263 -7.82 -0.56 20.67
N ARG A 264 -8.26 0.25 21.64
CA ARG A 264 -9.69 0.53 21.85
C ARG A 264 -10.32 1.15 20.60
N TYR A 265 -9.64 2.10 19.96
CA TYR A 265 -10.09 2.67 18.69
C TYR A 265 -10.18 1.60 17.58
N LEU A 266 -9.25 0.65 17.53
CA LEU A 266 -9.34 -0.49 16.62
C LEU A 266 -10.55 -1.38 16.94
N PHE A 267 -10.81 -1.69 18.21
CA PHE A 267 -11.97 -2.48 18.64
C PHE A 267 -13.30 -1.80 18.30
N ASP A 268 -13.40 -0.49 18.51
CA ASP A 268 -14.55 0.31 18.08
C ASP A 268 -14.77 0.20 16.57
N ALA A 269 -13.70 0.30 15.78
CA ALA A 269 -13.77 0.15 14.33
C ALA A 269 -14.27 -1.26 13.94
N LEU A 270 -13.69 -2.33 14.52
CA LEU A 270 -14.11 -3.71 14.25
C LEU A 270 -15.57 -3.97 14.69
N SER A 271 -16.00 -3.39 15.81
CA SER A 271 -17.40 -3.46 16.27
C SER A 271 -18.34 -2.75 15.29
N ARG A 272 -18.01 -1.52 14.89
CA ARG A 272 -18.79 -0.73 13.93
C ARG A 272 -18.94 -1.43 12.59
N PHE A 273 -17.87 -2.09 12.13
CA PHE A 273 -17.86 -2.86 10.88
C PHE A 273 -18.54 -4.23 11.02
N GLN A 274 -19.14 -4.53 12.17
CA GLN A 274 -19.78 -5.81 12.49
C GLN A 274 -18.83 -7.01 12.40
N ILE A 275 -17.52 -6.79 12.44
CA ILE A 275 -16.52 -7.87 12.46
C ILE A 275 -16.56 -8.61 13.80
N LEU A 276 -16.70 -7.86 14.91
CA LEU A 276 -16.88 -8.47 16.24
C LEU A 276 -18.28 -9.04 16.46
N ASN A 277 -19.28 -8.53 15.74
CA ASN A 277 -20.69 -8.90 15.94
C ASN A 277 -21.22 -9.86 14.87
N ALA A 278 -20.38 -10.35 13.97
CA ALA A 278 -20.80 -11.27 12.91
C ALA A 278 -21.38 -12.56 13.50
N ASN A 279 -22.45 -13.08 12.88
CA ASN A 279 -23.13 -14.33 13.26
C ASN A 279 -22.23 -15.57 13.17
N LYS A 280 -21.11 -15.46 12.45
CA LYS A 280 -20.04 -16.44 12.44
C LYS A 280 -18.92 -15.90 13.33
N ASP A 281 -18.50 -16.66 14.33
CA ASP A 281 -17.31 -16.38 15.13
C ASP A 281 -16.05 -16.62 14.28
N LEU A 282 -15.82 -15.72 13.33
CA LEU A 282 -14.68 -15.77 12.43
C LEU A 282 -13.40 -15.44 13.20
N LYS A 283 -12.33 -16.15 12.86
CA LYS A 283 -11.03 -15.95 13.50
C LYS A 283 -10.47 -14.58 13.11
N ILE A 284 -9.97 -13.82 14.09
CA ILE A 284 -9.33 -12.52 13.88
C ILE A 284 -7.87 -12.62 14.29
N ARG A 285 -6.97 -12.31 13.36
CA ARG A 285 -5.52 -12.24 13.60
C ARG A 285 -5.04 -10.82 13.35
N ILE A 286 -4.41 -10.21 14.33
CA ILE A 286 -3.74 -8.91 14.21
C ILE A 286 -2.23 -9.17 14.10
N ARG A 287 -1.64 -8.66 13.02
CA ARG A 287 -0.21 -8.70 12.69
C ARG A 287 0.35 -7.30 12.91
N VAL A 288 1.14 -7.09 13.97
CA VAL A 288 1.83 -5.82 14.19
C VAL A 288 3.06 -5.78 13.29
N ALA A 289 3.02 -4.92 12.27
CA ALA A 289 4.11 -4.72 11.32
C ALA A 289 4.68 -3.29 11.46
N ASN A 290 5.12 -2.95 12.67
CA ASN A 290 5.81 -1.70 12.96
C ASN A 290 7.19 -2.02 13.56
N ARG A 291 8.25 -1.56 12.90
CA ARG A 291 9.66 -1.76 13.33
C ARG A 291 9.95 -1.18 14.72
N TYR A 292 9.24 -0.12 15.09
CA TYR A 292 9.39 0.62 16.33
C TYR A 292 8.20 0.39 17.27
N HIS A 293 7.61 -0.82 17.25
CA HIS A 293 6.53 -1.16 18.17
C HIS A 293 6.98 -0.96 19.63
N HIS A 294 6.05 -0.52 20.48
CA HIS A 294 6.34 -0.23 21.86
C HIS A 294 6.67 -1.53 22.64
N PRO A 295 7.62 -1.53 23.59
CA PRO A 295 7.96 -2.73 24.36
C PRO A 295 6.78 -3.31 25.15
N SER A 296 5.89 -2.45 25.64
CA SER A 296 4.70 -2.85 26.40
C SER A 296 3.46 -3.11 25.53
N ILE A 297 3.61 -3.28 24.21
CA ILE A 297 2.47 -3.41 23.28
C ILE A 297 1.48 -4.51 23.69
N LEU A 298 1.98 -5.66 24.17
CA LEU A 298 1.13 -6.76 24.66
C LEU A 298 0.35 -6.36 25.92
N SER A 299 0.99 -5.67 26.86
CA SER A 299 0.32 -5.15 28.07
C SER A 299 -0.73 -4.12 27.70
N ASN A 300 -0.41 -3.20 26.78
CA ASN A 300 -1.32 -2.16 26.29
C ASN A 300 -2.53 -2.76 25.55
N PHE A 301 -2.32 -3.83 24.77
CA PHE A 301 -3.40 -4.56 24.12
C PHE A 301 -4.33 -5.24 25.13
N ASN A 302 -3.78 -5.92 26.14
CA ASN A 302 -4.60 -6.56 27.19
C ASN A 302 -5.33 -5.53 28.06
N ALA A 303 -4.67 -4.40 28.38
CA ALA A 303 -5.30 -3.29 29.08
C ALA A 303 -6.47 -2.72 28.26
N ALA A 304 -6.28 -2.56 26.95
CA ALA A 304 -7.35 -2.15 26.03
C ALA A 304 -8.55 -3.10 26.05
N ILE A 305 -8.33 -4.43 26.07
CA ILE A 305 -9.42 -5.42 26.16
C ILE A 305 -10.19 -5.20 27.46
N ASN A 306 -9.50 -5.10 28.60
CA ASN A 306 -10.14 -4.94 29.90
C ASN A 306 -10.93 -3.63 29.98
N SER A 307 -10.30 -2.51 29.60
CA SER A 307 -10.95 -1.19 29.58
C SER A 307 -12.17 -1.17 28.66
N TYR A 308 -12.07 -1.75 27.46
CA TYR A 308 -13.19 -1.81 26.50
C TYR A 308 -14.35 -2.67 27.03
N VAL A 309 -14.07 -3.80 27.67
CA VAL A 309 -15.13 -4.65 28.26
C VAL A 309 -15.84 -3.94 29.42
N THR A 310 -15.08 -3.26 30.28
CA THR A 310 -15.64 -2.51 31.41
C THR A 310 -16.56 -1.39 30.93
N GLU A 311 -16.14 -0.62 29.93
CA GLU A 311 -16.94 0.49 29.38
C GLU A 311 -18.26 0.04 28.75
N TRP A 312 -18.33 -1.21 28.29
CA TRP A 312 -19.52 -1.81 27.69
C TRP A 312 -20.34 -2.63 28.69
N GLY A 313 -20.11 -2.47 30.00
CA GLY A 313 -20.92 -3.10 31.05
C GLY A 313 -20.61 -4.58 31.29
N GLU A 314 -19.35 -4.99 31.13
CA GLU A 314 -18.87 -6.35 31.44
C GLU A 314 -19.53 -7.47 30.61
N ASP A 315 -19.82 -7.20 29.34
CA ASP A 315 -20.35 -8.20 28.40
C ASP A 315 -19.36 -9.37 28.19
N GLU A 316 -19.66 -10.51 28.81
CA GLU A 316 -18.86 -11.74 28.74
C GLU A 316 -18.74 -12.32 27.31
N ASN A 317 -19.73 -12.12 26.45
CA ASN A 317 -19.63 -12.56 25.06
C ASN A 317 -18.59 -11.72 24.31
N ARG A 318 -18.66 -10.41 24.47
CA ARG A 318 -17.69 -9.47 23.86
C ARG A 318 -16.29 -9.68 24.39
N LYS A 319 -16.14 -9.90 25.70
CA LYS A 319 -14.87 -10.25 26.34
C LYS A 319 -14.24 -11.49 25.72
N ARG A 320 -15.01 -12.59 25.58
CA ARG A 320 -14.55 -13.82 24.93
C ARG A 320 -14.07 -13.58 23.51
N LYS A 321 -14.80 -12.78 22.73
CA LYS A 321 -14.44 -12.46 21.34
C LYS A 321 -13.15 -11.64 21.26
N LEU A 322 -12.99 -10.63 22.10
CA LEU A 322 -11.77 -9.81 22.14
C LEU A 322 -10.57 -10.63 22.63
N GLN A 323 -10.75 -11.50 23.63
CA GLN A 323 -9.71 -12.40 24.12
C GLN A 323 -9.30 -13.48 23.10
N ALA A 324 -10.18 -13.82 22.15
CA ALA A 324 -9.88 -14.76 21.08
C ALA A 324 -9.09 -14.13 19.91
N ILE A 325 -8.87 -12.81 19.92
CA ILE A 325 -8.06 -12.13 18.90
C ILE A 325 -6.60 -12.51 19.10
N GLU A 326 -5.98 -13.07 18.06
CA GLU A 326 -4.56 -13.39 18.08
C GLU A 326 -3.74 -12.15 17.70
N LEU A 327 -2.92 -11.65 18.62
CA LEU A 327 -1.97 -10.57 18.34
C LEU A 327 -0.56 -11.16 18.17
N GLU A 328 0.06 -10.96 17.01
CA GLU A 328 1.44 -11.36 16.76
C GLU A 328 2.25 -10.18 16.22
N ILE A 329 3.47 -10.03 16.72
CA ILE A 329 4.44 -9.07 16.20
C ILE A 329 5.22 -9.73 15.07
N VAL A 330 5.19 -9.13 13.89
CA VAL A 330 5.85 -9.65 12.70
C VAL A 330 7.29 -9.16 12.66
N ASN A 331 8.21 -10.05 12.30
CA ASN A 331 9.59 -9.67 12.03
C ASN A 331 9.63 -8.70 10.84
N HIS A 332 10.19 -7.52 11.08
CA HIS A 332 10.36 -6.52 10.04
C HIS A 332 11.28 -7.02 8.93
N ALA A 333 10.86 -6.87 7.67
CA ALA A 333 11.63 -7.25 6.51
C ALA A 333 11.92 -6.03 5.63
N ILE A 334 13.18 -5.89 5.23
CA ILE A 334 13.64 -4.83 4.36
C ILE A 334 13.97 -5.43 2.99
N PRO A 335 13.55 -4.81 1.87
CA PRO A 335 13.97 -5.22 0.53
C PRO A 335 15.50 -5.11 0.40
N ASN A 336 16.21 -6.23 0.27
CA ASN A 336 17.67 -6.26 0.18
C ASN A 336 18.14 -6.61 -1.24
N TYR A 337 17.80 -5.76 -2.20
CA TYR A 337 18.29 -5.87 -3.57
C TYR A 337 19.61 -5.11 -3.72
N LYS A 338 20.64 -5.77 -4.25
CA LYS A 338 21.96 -5.15 -4.46
C LYS A 338 22.15 -4.74 -5.93
N PRO A 339 22.54 -3.48 -6.22
CA PRO A 339 22.76 -3.02 -7.59
C PRO A 339 23.73 -3.90 -8.38
N GLU A 340 24.78 -4.40 -7.72
CA GLU A 340 25.81 -5.24 -8.32
C GLU A 340 25.21 -6.56 -8.80
N ALA A 341 24.33 -7.19 -8.00
CA ALA A 341 23.72 -8.48 -8.30
C ALA A 341 22.73 -8.41 -9.47
N ILE A 342 21.94 -7.35 -9.56
CA ILE A 342 20.97 -7.17 -10.66
C ILE A 342 21.67 -6.98 -12.01
N GLY A 343 22.89 -6.44 -12.01
CA GLY A 343 23.71 -6.33 -13.22
C GLY A 343 24.10 -7.68 -13.86
N TRP A 344 23.94 -8.80 -13.14
CA TRP A 344 24.23 -10.15 -13.63
C TRP A 344 23.00 -10.88 -14.17
N GLU A 345 21.78 -10.39 -13.92
CA GLU A 345 20.55 -10.92 -14.53
C GLU A 345 20.43 -10.44 -15.99
N ARG A 346 21.23 -11.07 -16.85
CA ARG A 346 21.11 -11.39 -18.30
C ARG A 346 20.49 -10.32 -19.23
N GLY A 347 21.10 -9.94 -20.36
CA GLY A 347 22.12 -10.65 -21.15
C GLY A 347 21.54 -11.88 -21.85
#